data_AF-A0A6G4ZWA3-F1
#
_entry.id   AF-A0A6G4ZWA3-F1
#
_cell.length_a   1.000
_cell.length_b   1.000
_cell.length_c   1.000
_cell.angle_alpha   90.00
_cell.angle_beta   90.00
_cell.angle_gamma   90.00
#
_symmetry.space_group_name_H-M   'P 1'
#
loop_
_entity.id
_entity.type
_entity.pdbx_description
1 polymer ?
#
loop_
_entity_poly.entity_id
_entity_poly.type
_entity_poly.pdbx_seq_one_letter_code
_entity_poly.pdbx_strand_id
1 'polypeptide(L)'
;MKRIFLILFLHSIAWTSAYDHIKPLPFDPHGWFNNQTALEKIFNTREIHTVIELGSWAGLSTIFFGQAVGPEGKVYAIDTWQGSPTEDVHKNDPRLKNLYQLFLSNMKHA
;
A
#
# COMPACT_ATOMS: atom_id res chain seq x y z
N MET A 1 -18.95 9.83 37.15
CA MET A 1 -18.21 9.66 35.89
C MET A 1 -18.87 8.52 35.11
N LYS A 2 -19.74 8.83 34.14
CA LYS A 2 -20.56 7.82 33.44
C LYS A 2 -19.74 7.16 32.33
N ARG A 3 -19.54 5.84 32.41
CA ARG A 3 -18.94 5.04 31.35
C ARG A 3 -20.05 4.56 30.42
N ILE A 4 -20.01 4.99 29.16
CA ILE A 4 -20.86 4.44 28.10
C ILE A 4 -20.05 3.33 27.43
N PHE A 5 -20.53 2.09 27.54
CA PHE A 5 -20.06 0.98 26.72
C PHE A 5 -20.95 0.93 25.47
N LEU A 6 -20.39 1.32 24.33
CA LEU A 6 -21.02 1.08 23.03
C LEU A 6 -20.43 -0.23 22.48
N ILE A 7 -21.18 -1.32 22.61
CA ILE A 7 -20.86 -2.58 21.93
C ILE A 7 -21.60 -2.57 20.60
N LEU A 8 -20.89 -2.24 19.52
CA LEU A 8 -21.38 -2.43 18.16
C LEU A 8 -21.15 -3.89 17.75
N PHE A 9 -22.22 -4.67 17.69
CA PHE A 9 -22.24 -5.92 16.94
C PHE A 9 -22.23 -5.61 15.44
N LEU A 10 -21.05 -5.56 14.83
CA LEU A 10 -20.93 -5.57 13.38
C LEU A 10 -21.10 -7.01 12.89
N HIS A 11 -22.19 -7.26 12.16
CA HIS A 11 -22.29 -8.43 11.30
C HIS A 11 -21.07 -8.47 10.37
N SER A 12 -20.41 -9.62 10.28
CA SER A 12 -19.29 -9.81 9.36
C SER A 12 -19.80 -9.75 7.92
N ILE A 13 -19.83 -8.56 7.35
CA ILE A 13 -19.86 -8.40 5.89
C ILE A 13 -18.53 -9.01 5.43
N ALA A 14 -18.60 -10.17 4.78
CA ALA A 14 -17.46 -10.74 4.08
C ALA A 14 -17.15 -9.79 2.91
N TRP A 15 -16.20 -8.89 3.13
CA TRP A 15 -15.70 -8.02 2.06
C TRP A 15 -14.99 -8.91 1.05
N THR A 16 -15.40 -8.80 -0.22
CA THR A 16 -14.64 -9.41 -1.33
C THR A 16 -13.25 -8.80 -1.35
N SER A 17 -12.26 -9.63 -1.61
CA SER A 17 -10.88 -9.18 -1.68
C SER A 17 -10.71 -8.26 -2.89
N ALA A 18 -9.91 -7.19 -2.73
CA ALA A 18 -9.56 -6.33 -3.87
C ALA A 18 -8.89 -7.13 -5.01
N TYR A 19 -8.33 -8.31 -4.71
CA TYR A 19 -7.69 -9.21 -5.65
C TYR A 19 -8.65 -10.10 -6.45
N ASP A 20 -9.93 -10.20 -6.07
CA ASP A 20 -10.87 -11.17 -6.68
C ASP A 20 -11.16 -10.87 -8.16
N HIS A 21 -10.96 -9.62 -8.59
CA HIS A 21 -11.36 -9.15 -9.92
C HIS A 21 -10.20 -8.58 -10.75
N ILE A 22 -8.96 -8.70 -10.28
CA ILE A 22 -7.82 -8.19 -11.05
C ILE A 22 -7.50 -9.13 -12.23
N LYS A 23 -7.22 -8.55 -13.39
CA LYS A 23 -6.45 -9.24 -14.44
C LYS A 23 -4.97 -8.97 -14.16
N PRO A 24 -4.15 -9.97 -13.80
CA PRO A 24 -2.75 -9.72 -13.46
C PRO A 24 -2.02 -9.02 -14.61
N LEU A 25 -1.27 -7.98 -14.28
CA LEU A 25 -0.35 -7.30 -15.19
C LEU A 25 1.09 -7.79 -14.96
N PRO A 26 2.01 -7.63 -15.94
CA PRO A 26 3.44 -7.86 -15.71
C PRO A 26 3.96 -7.04 -14.52
N PHE A 27 4.91 -7.61 -13.78
CA PHE A 27 5.53 -6.93 -12.65
C PHE A 27 6.26 -5.66 -13.11
N ASP A 28 5.83 -4.51 -12.60
CA ASP A 28 6.44 -3.19 -12.84
C ASP A 28 6.27 -2.33 -11.58
N PRO A 29 7.11 -2.55 -10.54
CA PRO A 29 7.05 -1.79 -9.29
C PRO A 29 7.76 -0.45 -9.46
N HIS A 30 7.41 0.33 -10.49
CA HIS A 30 7.97 1.66 -10.67
C HIS A 30 7.67 2.55 -9.45
N GLY A 31 8.57 3.46 -9.11
CA GLY A 31 8.35 4.45 -8.05
C GLY A 31 9.60 5.26 -7.73
N TRP A 32 9.42 6.31 -6.93
CA TRP A 32 10.49 7.19 -6.48
C TRP A 32 10.89 6.86 -5.03
N PHE A 33 11.57 5.72 -4.84
CA PHE A 33 11.93 5.20 -3.52
C PHE A 33 13.45 5.17 -3.30
N ASN A 34 14.03 6.32 -2.95
CA ASN A 34 15.49 6.48 -2.81
C ASN A 34 15.98 6.52 -1.35
N ASN A 35 15.08 6.43 -0.38
CA ASN A 35 15.36 6.51 1.06
C ASN A 35 15.43 5.14 1.77
N GLN A 36 15.50 4.05 1.00
CA GLN A 36 15.50 2.68 1.51
C GLN A 36 16.51 2.46 2.65
N THR A 37 17.78 2.84 2.47
CA THR A 37 18.83 2.64 3.49
C THR A 37 18.55 3.37 4.81
N ALA A 38 17.89 4.54 4.76
CA ALA A 38 17.51 5.24 5.98
C ALA A 38 16.37 4.53 6.72
N LEU A 39 15.39 4.02 5.96
CA LEU A 39 14.28 3.25 6.51
C LEU A 39 14.73 1.92 7.08
N GLU A 40 15.62 1.18 6.41
CA GLU A 40 16.22 -0.06 6.93
C GLU A 40 16.83 0.13 8.31
N LYS A 41 17.55 1.23 8.54
CA LYS A 41 18.10 1.56 9.87
C LYS A 41 17.00 1.75 10.92
N ILE A 42 15.87 2.32 10.55
CA ILE A 42 14.73 2.52 11.45
C ILE A 42 14.10 1.16 11.80
N PHE A 43 13.81 0.32 10.82
CA PHE A 43 13.26 -1.02 11.03
C PHE A 43 14.21 -1.95 11.80
N ASN A 44 15.53 -1.81 11.62
CA ASN A 44 16.51 -2.61 12.36
C ASN A 44 16.70 -2.15 13.82
N THR A 45 16.25 -0.94 14.17
CA THR A 45 16.41 -0.38 15.53
C THR A 45 15.10 -0.25 16.30
N ARG A 46 13.97 -0.51 15.64
CA ARG A 46 12.64 -0.40 16.22
C ARG A 46 11.77 -1.56 15.76
N GLU A 47 11.00 -2.09 16.70
CA GLU A 47 9.98 -3.07 16.38
C GLU A 47 8.75 -2.36 15.77
N ILE A 48 8.57 -2.50 14.46
CA ILE A 48 7.49 -1.87 13.70
C ILE A 48 6.60 -2.97 13.11
N HIS A 49 5.37 -3.06 13.61
CA HIS A 49 4.36 -4.03 13.15
C HIS A 49 3.34 -3.43 12.20
N THR A 50 3.30 -2.11 12.07
CA THR A 50 2.29 -1.42 11.26
C THR A 50 2.89 -0.22 10.56
N VAL A 51 2.67 -0.15 9.26
CA VAL A 51 3.03 0.98 8.40
C VAL A 51 1.76 1.53 7.78
N ILE A 52 1.62 2.86 7.77
CA ILE A 52 0.63 3.57 6.97
C ILE A 52 1.41 4.36 5.94
N GLU A 53 1.21 4.05 4.68
CA GLU A 53 1.86 4.70 3.55
C GLU A 53 0.86 5.62 2.84
N LEU A 54 1.24 6.88 2.66
CA LEU A 54 0.49 7.87 1.90
C LEU A 54 1.21 8.11 0.57
N GLY A 55 0.58 7.76 -0.55
CA GLY A 55 1.20 7.78 -1.87
C GLY A 55 1.99 6.49 -2.13
N SER A 56 1.28 5.46 -2.61
CA SER A 56 1.84 4.13 -2.86
C SER A 56 2.19 3.88 -4.33
N TRP A 57 1.64 4.68 -5.25
CA TRP A 57 1.87 4.56 -6.69
C TRP A 57 1.71 3.11 -7.20
N ALA A 58 2.73 2.55 -7.87
CA ALA A 58 2.77 1.16 -8.33
C ALA A 58 3.34 0.19 -7.27
N GLY A 59 3.68 0.67 -6.07
CA GLY A 59 3.94 -0.19 -4.90
C GLY A 59 5.39 -0.52 -4.60
N LEU A 60 6.37 0.20 -5.17
CA LEU A 60 7.79 -0.05 -4.92
C LEU A 60 8.15 -0.04 -3.42
N SER A 61 7.80 1.03 -2.73
CA SER A 61 8.00 1.20 -1.30
C SER A 61 7.06 0.32 -0.47
N THR A 62 5.83 0.09 -0.94
CA THR A 62 4.87 -0.81 -0.28
C THR A 62 5.41 -2.23 -0.15
N ILE A 63 6.05 -2.77 -1.20
CA ILE A 63 6.70 -4.09 -1.16
C ILE A 63 7.79 -4.12 -0.09
N PHE A 64 8.65 -3.11 -0.08
CA PHE A 64 9.70 -2.98 0.95
C PHE A 64 9.09 -2.97 2.35
N PHE A 65 8.04 -2.19 2.59
CA PHE A 65 7.38 -2.14 3.89
C PHE A 65 6.76 -3.48 4.28
N GLY A 66 6.12 -4.19 3.34
CA GLY A 66 5.53 -5.51 3.58
C GLY A 66 6.58 -6.53 4.02
N GLN A 67 7.74 -6.53 3.36
CA GLN A 67 8.87 -7.37 3.73
C GLN A 67 9.46 -6.97 5.09
N ALA A 68 9.57 -5.67 5.36
CA ALA A 68 10.17 -5.14 6.59
C ALA A 68 9.31 -5.39 7.85
N VAL A 69 7.97 -5.33 7.74
CA VAL A 69 7.07 -5.63 8.88
C VAL A 69 6.87 -7.12 9.13
N GLY A 70 7.19 -7.97 8.14
CA GLY A 70 7.07 -9.43 8.25
C GLY A 70 5.62 -9.96 8.18
N PRO A 71 5.43 -11.28 8.35
CA PRO A 71 4.16 -11.96 8.06
C PRO A 71 2.99 -11.57 8.99
N GLU A 72 3.28 -11.18 10.23
CA GLU A 72 2.27 -10.72 11.20
C GLU A 72 2.05 -9.21 11.14
N GLY A 73 2.90 -8.50 10.39
CA GLY A 73 2.85 -7.06 10.21
C GLY A 73 1.77 -6.65 9.21
N LYS A 74 1.44 -5.35 9.23
CA LYS A 74 0.41 -4.78 8.36
C LYS A 74 0.90 -3.51 7.68
N VAL A 75 0.63 -3.40 6.39
CA VAL A 75 0.85 -2.18 5.60
C VAL A 75 -0.49 -1.68 5.08
N TYR A 76 -0.83 -0.44 5.41
CA TYR A 76 -1.98 0.26 4.85
C TYR A 76 -1.49 1.21 3.77
N ALA A 77 -1.63 0.78 2.51
CA ALA A 77 -1.34 1.58 1.34
C ALA A 77 -2.54 2.49 1.01
N ILE A 78 -2.31 3.81 1.00
CA ILE A 78 -3.35 4.80 0.75
C ILE A 78 -2.91 5.67 -0.41
N ASP A 79 -3.64 5.59 -1.52
CA ASP A 79 -3.43 6.40 -2.71
C ASP A 79 -4.78 6.70 -3.37
N THR A 80 -4.80 7.70 -4.24
CA THR A 80 -5.90 7.94 -5.16
C THR A 80 -5.74 7.13 -6.44
N TRP A 81 -4.50 6.75 -6.78
CA TRP A 81 -4.06 6.18 -8.05
C TRP A 81 -4.43 7.03 -9.28
N GLN A 82 -4.63 8.33 -9.10
CA GLN A 82 -4.97 9.29 -10.18
C GLN A 82 -3.78 10.15 -10.62
N GLY A 83 -2.63 10.00 -9.95
CA GLY A 83 -1.49 10.89 -10.12
C GLY A 83 -1.66 12.25 -9.43
N SER A 84 -0.55 12.93 -9.18
CA SER A 84 -0.54 14.29 -8.67
C SER A 84 -0.82 15.27 -9.81
N PRO A 85 -1.86 16.11 -9.72
CA PRO A 85 -2.22 17.03 -10.80
C PRO A 85 -1.19 18.14 -11.05
N THR A 86 -0.32 18.41 -10.08
CA THR A 86 0.70 19.47 -10.11
C THR A 86 2.08 18.99 -10.57
N GLU A 87 2.26 17.69 -10.81
CA GLU A 87 3.57 17.11 -11.14
C GLU A 87 3.46 16.38 -12.49
N ASP A 88 4.15 16.88 -13.51
CA ASP A 88 4.04 16.36 -14.88
C ASP A 88 4.38 14.87 -14.98
N VAL A 89 5.35 14.41 -14.19
CA VAL A 89 5.77 13.00 -14.11
C VAL A 89 4.69 12.10 -13.54
N HIS A 90 3.78 12.62 -12.72
CA HIS A 90 2.67 11.87 -12.15
C HIS A 90 1.40 12.01 -12.96
N LYS A 91 1.23 13.10 -13.72
CA LYS A 91 0.04 13.42 -14.51
C LYS A 91 0.02 12.75 -15.89
N ASN A 92 1.18 12.59 -16.50
CA ASN A 92 1.29 12.11 -17.89
C ASN A 92 1.82 10.67 -17.99
N ASP A 93 1.93 9.97 -16.87
CA ASP A 93 2.48 8.62 -16.85
C ASP A 93 1.51 7.62 -17.52
N PRO A 94 1.96 6.82 -18.50
CA PRO A 94 1.10 5.89 -19.21
C PRO A 94 0.48 4.81 -18.28
N ARG A 95 1.07 4.56 -17.12
CA ARG A 95 0.55 3.58 -16.15
C ARG A 95 -0.74 4.04 -15.48
N LEU A 96 -1.03 5.35 -15.44
CA LEU A 96 -2.24 5.91 -14.81
C LEU A 96 -3.52 5.22 -15.24
N LYS A 97 -3.60 4.81 -16.52
CA LYS A 97 -4.76 4.10 -17.08
C LYS A 97 -5.16 2.87 -16.25
N ASN A 98 -4.19 2.17 -15.69
CA ASN A 98 -4.38 0.92 -14.95
C ASN A 98 -3.62 0.93 -13.61
N LEU A 99 -3.27 2.09 -13.05
CA LEU A 99 -2.26 2.18 -11.98
C LEU A 99 -2.68 1.42 -10.72
N TYR A 100 -3.95 1.51 -10.31
CA TYR A 100 -4.45 0.73 -9.18
C TYR A 100 -4.38 -0.79 -9.44
N GLN A 101 -4.73 -1.23 -10.65
CA GLN A 101 -4.65 -2.63 -11.03
C GLN A 101 -3.20 -3.13 -11.12
N LEU A 102 -2.28 -2.26 -11.56
CA LEU A 102 -0.84 -2.53 -11.57
C LEU A 102 -0.31 -2.66 -10.15
N PHE A 103 -0.67 -1.74 -9.25
CA PHE A 103 -0.36 -1.82 -7.82
C PHE A 103 -0.78 -3.17 -7.23
N LEU A 104 -2.04 -3.59 -7.40
CA LEU A 104 -2.51 -4.89 -6.92
C LEU A 104 -1.78 -6.07 -7.57
N SER A 105 -1.45 -5.97 -8.85
CA SER A 105 -0.66 -7.01 -9.54
C SER A 105 0.74 -7.14 -8.93
N ASN A 106 1.40 -6.01 -8.67
CA ASN A 106 2.72 -6.00 -8.04
C ASN A 106 2.70 -6.56 -6.62
N MET A 107 1.67 -6.26 -5.82
CA MET A 107 1.52 -6.86 -4.48
C MET A 107 1.35 -8.38 -4.54
N LYS A 108 0.73 -8.91 -5.60
CA LYS A 108 0.54 -10.36 -5.76
C LYS A 108 1.81 -11.09 -6.22
N HIS A 109 2.71 -10.39 -6.91
CA HIS A 109 3.98 -10.95 -7.37
C HIS A 109 5.08 -10.94 -6.29
N ALA A 110 4.97 -10.05 -5.31
CA ALA A 110 6.00 -9.76 -4.32
C ALA A 110 6.00 -10.69 -3.10
#